data_AF-A0A9E5FC09-F1
#
_entry.id   AF-A0A9E5FC09-F1
#
_cell.length_a   1.000
_cell.length_b   1.000
_cell.length_c   1.000
_cell.angle_alpha   90.00
_cell.angle_beta   90.00
_cell.angle_gamma   90.00
#
_symmetry.space_group_name_H-M   'P 1'
#
loop_
_entity.id
_entity.type
_entity.pdbx_description
1 polymer ?
#
loop_
_entity_poly.entity_id
_entity_poly.type
_entity_poly.pdbx_seq_one_letter_code
_entity_poly.pdbx_strand_id
1 'polypeptide(L)'
;MSLLGKILAILNLLTLIGAGMLSTMVYAQRQSWTHTLFLANLYLDGLPVDENEVDRSGAPVAERIGSATLTAMFGSADVPKTQEGSVREVAQDLIKRIKGEVDPDKQANMVRVYAQAIVSQPGEWEDLISMMEAKDNRGAALMALGYVCRPIFREHSMPTAFIKKDRIKELMGDEAGSTSLASPNEYISGDTLLADNAVFEKLLKSDSPKRIATWAMLAKLDLLFDSAGISLMGADNKQAQIPGSDGAAIPLDPRTRKLVTARLLTILGLAGDQASDKINRLVSVVGPRAFLVAMEAEAADMRALNTEIEYRLKQSMERFVQRHSATIEEIRGLDREHTRLQTDLSDIKTLLDRQPALIEERKKNLAKLEADLKRLRGDSDGLFQSLQAGAKNLYQRRRDLQGIVEHVSQLEKRARDLELR
;
A
#
# COMPACT_ATOMS: atom_id res chain seq x y z
N MET A 1 -44.42 56.47 -72.20
CA MET A 1 -43.08 56.11 -71.66
C MET A 1 -42.18 55.66 -72.80
N SER A 2 -40.98 56.24 -72.91
CA SER A 2 -39.97 55.85 -73.90
C SER A 2 -39.56 54.38 -73.71
N LEU A 3 -39.31 53.66 -74.82
CA LEU A 3 -38.80 52.28 -74.86
C LEU A 3 -37.55 52.13 -73.97
N LEU A 4 -36.66 53.12 -74.01
CA LEU A 4 -35.40 53.14 -73.25
C LEU A 4 -35.64 53.19 -71.73
N GLY A 5 -36.68 53.91 -71.29
CA GLY A 5 -37.06 53.95 -69.87
C GLY A 5 -37.58 52.61 -69.35
N LYS A 6 -38.29 51.83 -70.19
CA LYS A 6 -38.74 50.48 -69.83
C LYS A 6 -37.57 49.51 -69.71
N ILE A 7 -36.60 49.57 -70.63
CA ILE A 7 -35.40 48.73 -70.59
C ILE A 7 -34.58 49.02 -69.33
N LEU A 8 -34.37 50.29 -68.98
CA LEU A 8 -33.68 50.68 -67.74
C LEU A 8 -34.41 50.21 -66.49
N ALA A 9 -35.74 50.30 -66.46
CA ALA A 9 -36.54 49.81 -65.34
C ALA A 9 -36.40 48.28 -65.14
N ILE A 10 -36.41 47.51 -66.24
CA ILE A 10 -36.17 46.05 -66.19
C ILE A 10 -34.76 45.75 -65.69
N LEU A 11 -33.76 46.48 -66.17
CA LEU A 11 -32.37 46.26 -65.79
C LEU A 11 -32.11 46.58 -64.30
N ASN A 12 -32.73 47.64 -63.77
CA ASN A 12 -32.70 47.95 -62.34
C ASN A 12 -33.40 46.88 -61.50
N LEU A 13 -34.56 46.36 -61.96
CA LEU A 13 -35.24 45.27 -61.27
C LEU A 13 -34.38 44.00 -61.23
N LEU A 14 -33.74 43.64 -62.35
CA LEU A 14 -32.82 42.50 -62.41
C LEU A 14 -31.61 42.70 -61.48
N THR A 15 -31.08 43.92 -61.42
CA THR A 15 -29.97 44.25 -60.52
C THR A 15 -30.38 44.13 -59.05
N LEU A 16 -31.58 44.60 -58.70
CA LEU A 16 -32.13 44.47 -57.34
C LEU A 16 -32.33 43.00 -56.95
N ILE A 17 -32.88 42.18 -57.84
CA ILE A 17 -33.04 40.74 -57.63
C ILE A 17 -31.67 40.06 -57.47
N GLY A 18 -30.71 40.39 -58.34
CA GLY A 18 -29.34 39.87 -58.27
C GLY A 18 -28.65 40.23 -56.96
N ALA A 19 -28.76 41.50 -56.51
CA ALA A 19 -28.24 41.94 -55.23
C ALA A 19 -28.92 41.23 -54.05
N GLY A 20 -30.23 40.98 -54.15
CA GLY A 20 -30.97 40.20 -53.17
C GLY A 20 -30.45 38.76 -53.04
N MET A 21 -30.28 38.06 -54.18
CA MET A 21 -29.72 36.69 -54.21
C MET A 21 -28.28 36.63 -53.69
N LEU A 22 -27.43 37.59 -54.07
CA LEU A 22 -26.06 37.67 -53.55
C LEU A 22 -26.06 37.91 -52.04
N SER A 23 -26.95 38.78 -51.55
CA SER A 23 -27.06 39.05 -50.11
C SER A 23 -27.49 37.82 -49.32
N THR A 24 -28.46 37.04 -49.82
CA THR A 24 -28.88 35.79 -49.16
C THR A 24 -27.80 34.72 -49.20
N MET A 25 -27.07 34.59 -50.31
CA MET A 25 -25.92 33.67 -50.42
C MET A 25 -24.81 34.03 -49.44
N VAL A 26 -24.44 35.31 -49.35
CA VAL A 26 -23.41 35.79 -48.40
C VAL A 26 -23.85 35.57 -46.96
N TYR A 27 -25.13 35.81 -46.65
CA TYR A 27 -25.68 35.55 -45.32
C TYR A 27 -25.63 34.05 -44.98
N ALA A 28 -26.05 33.18 -45.89
CA ALA A 28 -25.99 31.73 -45.72
C ALA A 28 -24.55 31.24 -45.48
N GLN A 29 -23.58 31.75 -46.26
CA GLN A 29 -22.16 31.42 -46.08
C GLN A 29 -21.61 31.89 -44.72
N ARG A 30 -21.99 33.10 -44.28
CA ARG A 30 -21.60 33.62 -42.95
C ARG A 30 -22.20 32.78 -41.82
N GLN A 31 -23.45 32.33 -41.95
CA GLN A 31 -24.09 31.45 -40.96
C GLN A 31 -23.37 30.09 -40.90
N SER A 32 -23.00 29.53 -42.05
CA SER A 32 -22.21 28.30 -42.12
C SER A 32 -20.85 28.45 -41.41
N TRP A 33 -20.09 29.51 -41.70
CA TRP A 33 -18.81 29.75 -41.02
C TRP A 33 -18.95 29.99 -39.52
N THR A 34 -19.98 30.73 -39.11
CA THR A 34 -20.27 30.97 -37.68
C THR A 34 -20.59 29.65 -36.96
N HIS A 35 -21.33 28.76 -37.60
CA HIS A 35 -21.61 27.43 -37.07
C HIS A 35 -20.35 26.55 -37.03
N THR A 36 -19.53 26.54 -38.08
CA THR A 36 -18.25 25.77 -38.09
C THR A 36 -17.29 26.27 -37.02
N LEU A 37 -17.17 27.59 -36.83
CA LEU A 37 -16.34 28.17 -35.77
C LEU A 37 -16.89 27.83 -34.38
N PHE A 38 -18.22 27.87 -34.23
CA PHE A 38 -18.88 27.43 -33.00
C PHE A 38 -18.57 25.97 -32.69
N LEU A 39 -18.71 25.05 -33.66
CA LEU A 39 -18.35 23.64 -33.49
C LEU A 39 -16.87 23.48 -33.15
N ALA A 40 -15.97 24.17 -33.84
CA ALA A 40 -14.54 24.09 -33.56
C ALA A 40 -14.20 24.54 -32.13
N ASN A 41 -14.83 25.62 -31.64
CA ASN A 41 -14.69 26.05 -30.26
C ASN A 41 -15.29 25.03 -29.28
N LEU A 42 -16.46 24.47 -29.60
CA LEU A 42 -17.12 23.45 -28.79
C LEU A 42 -16.30 22.15 -28.74
N TYR A 43 -15.60 21.77 -29.80
CA TYR A 43 -14.67 20.64 -29.80
C TYR A 43 -13.43 20.91 -28.94
N LEU A 44 -12.90 22.14 -28.92
CA LEU A 44 -11.70 22.49 -28.16
C LEU A 44 -11.96 22.71 -26.68
N ASP A 45 -13.08 23.38 -26.39
CA ASP A 45 -13.46 23.77 -25.04
C ASP A 45 -14.42 22.75 -24.41
N GLY A 46 -15.00 21.82 -25.18
CA GLY A 46 -16.00 20.86 -24.69
C GLY A 46 -17.39 21.46 -24.56
N LEU A 47 -18.34 20.65 -24.10
CA LEU A 47 -19.69 21.07 -23.77
C LEU A 47 -19.68 22.19 -22.71
N PRO A 48 -20.71 23.06 -22.68
CA PRO A 48 -20.89 24.02 -21.60
C PRO A 48 -21.07 23.28 -20.27
N VAL A 49 -20.59 23.87 -19.18
CA VAL A 49 -20.63 23.27 -17.87
C VAL A 49 -22.08 23.15 -17.38
N ASP A 50 -22.89 24.19 -17.55
CA ASP A 50 -24.33 24.22 -17.25
C ASP A 50 -25.14 24.88 -18.39
N GLU A 51 -26.46 25.01 -18.20
CA GLU A 51 -27.35 25.63 -19.18
C GLU A 51 -27.15 27.16 -19.30
N ASN A 52 -26.55 27.77 -18.28
CA ASN A 52 -26.39 29.22 -18.17
C ASN A 52 -25.02 29.72 -18.66
N GLU A 53 -24.11 28.84 -19.07
CA GLU A 53 -22.81 29.24 -19.61
C GLU A 53 -23.01 30.04 -20.88
N VAL A 54 -22.61 31.31 -20.82
CA VAL A 54 -22.68 32.23 -21.96
C VAL A 54 -21.35 32.28 -22.70
N ASP A 55 -21.41 32.41 -24.02
CA ASP A 55 -20.24 32.64 -24.84
C ASP A 55 -19.74 34.09 -24.74
N ARG A 56 -18.69 34.42 -25.51
CA ARG A 56 -18.14 35.79 -25.58
C ARG A 56 -19.13 36.84 -26.08
N SER A 57 -20.24 36.43 -26.71
CA SER A 57 -21.31 37.31 -27.16
C SER A 57 -22.44 37.46 -26.14
N GLY A 58 -22.36 36.77 -25.00
CA GLY A 58 -23.41 36.75 -23.98
C GLY A 58 -24.57 35.81 -24.29
N ALA A 59 -24.46 34.99 -25.34
CA ALA A 59 -25.50 34.03 -25.71
C ALA A 59 -25.29 32.70 -24.97
N PRO A 60 -26.35 32.07 -24.45
CA PRO A 60 -26.25 30.76 -23.80
C PRO A 60 -25.77 29.70 -24.80
N VAL A 61 -24.66 29.03 -24.47
CA VAL A 61 -24.03 28.03 -25.34
C VAL A 61 -24.92 26.80 -25.48
N ALA A 62 -25.57 26.38 -24.39
CA ALA A 62 -26.39 25.17 -24.35
C ALA A 62 -27.60 25.20 -25.31
N GLU A 63 -28.23 26.37 -25.49
CA GLU A 63 -29.37 26.54 -26.42
C GLU A 63 -28.97 26.35 -27.88
N ARG A 64 -27.71 26.66 -28.21
CA ARG A 64 -27.16 26.52 -29.57
C ARG A 64 -26.77 25.08 -29.91
N ILE A 65 -26.77 24.18 -28.91
CA ILE A 65 -26.45 22.76 -29.08
C ILE A 65 -27.74 21.99 -29.36
N GLY A 66 -27.97 21.74 -30.65
CA GLY A 66 -29.07 20.89 -31.14
C GLY A 66 -28.70 19.41 -31.17
N SER A 67 -29.70 18.54 -31.38
CA SER A 67 -29.49 17.10 -31.56
C SER A 67 -28.54 16.78 -32.70
N ALA A 68 -28.62 17.51 -33.82
CA ALA A 68 -27.69 17.37 -34.94
C ALA A 68 -26.23 17.66 -34.56
N THR A 69 -26.00 18.66 -33.69
CA THR A 69 -24.67 18.99 -33.17
C THR A 69 -24.15 17.88 -32.27
N LEU A 70 -24.99 17.33 -31.38
CA LEU A 70 -24.63 16.20 -30.52
C LEU A 70 -24.33 14.94 -31.34
N THR A 71 -25.15 14.61 -32.34
CA THR A 71 -24.89 13.48 -33.23
C THR A 71 -23.59 13.67 -34.02
N ALA A 72 -23.28 14.88 -34.48
CA ALA A 72 -22.02 15.17 -35.18
C ALA A 72 -20.78 15.03 -34.26
N MET A 73 -20.90 15.42 -32.98
CA MET A 73 -19.79 15.35 -32.02
C MET A 73 -19.60 13.97 -31.40
N PHE A 74 -20.68 13.30 -31.03
CA PHE A 74 -20.66 12.09 -30.20
C PHE A 74 -21.23 10.84 -30.90
N GLY A 75 -21.77 10.97 -32.12
CA GLY A 75 -22.44 9.87 -32.81
C GLY A 75 -23.83 9.52 -32.23
N SER A 76 -24.29 10.23 -31.19
CA SER A 76 -25.60 10.01 -30.56
C SER A 76 -26.24 11.34 -30.16
N ALA A 77 -27.56 11.43 -30.28
CA ALA A 77 -28.36 12.58 -29.81
C ALA A 77 -28.68 12.49 -28.31
N ASP A 78 -28.49 11.33 -27.68
CA ASP A 78 -28.86 11.06 -26.28
C ASP A 78 -27.80 11.53 -25.27
N VAL A 79 -26.72 12.17 -25.75
CA VAL A 79 -25.67 12.71 -24.88
C VAL A 79 -26.19 14.01 -24.21
N PRO A 80 -25.98 14.18 -22.89
CA PRO A 80 -26.35 15.43 -22.22
C PRO A 80 -25.70 16.65 -22.88
N LYS A 81 -26.43 17.76 -22.96
CA LYS A 81 -25.94 19.02 -23.58
C LYS A 81 -24.86 19.71 -22.76
N THR A 82 -24.72 19.34 -21.49
CA THR A 82 -23.84 19.99 -20.53
C THR A 82 -22.88 18.98 -19.88
N GLN A 83 -21.75 19.48 -19.38
CA GLN A 83 -20.80 18.67 -18.61
C GLN A 83 -21.43 18.22 -17.28
N GLU A 84 -22.21 19.08 -16.62
CA GLU A 84 -22.98 18.74 -15.41
C GLU A 84 -23.92 17.57 -15.66
N GLY A 85 -24.67 17.59 -16.77
CA GLY A 85 -25.56 16.48 -17.15
C GLY A 85 -24.80 15.18 -17.37
N SER A 86 -23.62 15.26 -17.99
CA SER A 86 -22.75 14.09 -18.23
C SER A 86 -22.21 13.50 -16.93
N VAL A 87 -21.77 14.34 -15.99
CA VAL A 87 -21.40 13.85 -14.65
C VAL A 87 -22.58 13.24 -13.94
N ARG A 88 -23.75 13.89 -13.95
CA ARG A 88 -24.94 13.38 -13.28
C ARG A 88 -25.29 11.99 -13.79
N GLU A 89 -25.23 11.77 -15.11
CA GLU A 89 -25.41 10.45 -15.74
C GLU A 89 -24.39 9.43 -15.20
N VAL A 90 -23.09 9.75 -15.24
CA VAL A 90 -22.01 8.86 -14.77
C VAL A 90 -22.16 8.55 -13.27
N ALA A 91 -22.52 9.55 -12.48
CA ALA A 91 -22.66 9.44 -11.04
C ALA A 91 -23.91 8.64 -10.64
N GLN A 92 -25.04 8.85 -11.32
CA GLN A 92 -26.25 8.06 -11.12
C GLN A 92 -26.02 6.61 -11.53
N ASP A 93 -25.32 6.36 -12.64
CA ASP A 93 -24.95 5.01 -13.06
C ASP A 93 -24.04 4.35 -12.00
N LEU A 94 -23.02 5.07 -11.51
CA LEU A 94 -22.16 4.60 -10.43
C LEU A 94 -22.95 4.24 -9.17
N ILE A 95 -23.78 5.17 -8.68
CA ILE A 95 -24.59 4.97 -7.47
C ILE A 95 -25.56 3.81 -7.66
N LYS A 96 -26.18 3.70 -8.84
CA LYS A 96 -27.08 2.59 -9.17
C LYS A 96 -26.34 1.25 -9.15
N ARG A 97 -25.12 1.19 -9.70
CA ARG A 97 -24.28 -0.01 -9.64
C ARG A 97 -23.91 -0.38 -8.20
N ILE A 98 -23.49 0.60 -7.40
CA ILE A 98 -23.11 0.38 -5.99
C ILE A 98 -24.33 -0.08 -5.19
N LYS A 99 -25.46 0.63 -5.27
CA LYS A 99 -26.69 0.30 -4.51
C LYS A 99 -27.40 -0.95 -5.01
N GLY A 100 -27.24 -1.29 -6.29
CA GLY A 100 -27.82 -2.49 -6.91
C GLY A 100 -27.10 -3.77 -6.56
N GLU A 101 -25.86 -3.71 -6.06
CA GLU A 101 -25.13 -4.87 -5.59
C GLU A 101 -25.67 -5.34 -4.22
N VAL A 102 -26.18 -6.57 -4.19
CA VAL A 102 -26.83 -7.16 -3.01
C VAL A 102 -25.79 -7.74 -2.05
N ASP A 103 -24.68 -8.23 -2.59
CA ASP A 103 -23.60 -8.81 -1.80
C ASP A 103 -22.76 -7.70 -1.15
N PRO A 104 -22.75 -7.59 0.20
CA PRO A 104 -22.03 -6.54 0.90
C PRO A 104 -20.52 -6.57 0.63
N ASP A 105 -19.94 -7.74 0.31
CA ASP A 105 -18.50 -7.85 0.03
C ASP A 105 -18.15 -7.38 -1.37
N LYS A 106 -19.01 -7.66 -2.35
CA LYS A 106 -18.86 -7.11 -3.71
C LYS A 106 -19.12 -5.62 -3.74
N GLN A 107 -20.15 -5.16 -3.03
CA GLN A 107 -20.45 -3.74 -2.87
C GLN A 107 -19.26 -3.02 -2.24
N ALA A 108 -18.73 -3.56 -1.14
CA ALA A 108 -17.51 -3.10 -0.49
C ALA A 108 -16.32 -3.04 -1.46
N ASN A 109 -16.07 -4.09 -2.24
CA ASN A 109 -14.97 -4.11 -3.20
C ASN A 109 -15.17 -3.10 -4.34
N MET A 110 -16.40 -2.93 -4.84
CA MET A 110 -16.74 -1.90 -5.83
C MET A 110 -16.44 -0.50 -5.28
N VAL A 111 -16.97 -0.21 -4.09
CA VAL A 111 -16.70 1.05 -3.38
C VAL A 111 -15.20 1.26 -3.25
N ARG A 112 -14.43 0.22 -2.93
CA ARG A 112 -12.97 0.29 -2.84
C ARG A 112 -12.30 0.61 -4.18
N VAL A 113 -12.74 0.00 -5.30
CA VAL A 113 -12.17 0.29 -6.63
C VAL A 113 -12.42 1.76 -7.03
N TYR A 114 -13.63 2.27 -6.80
CA TYR A 114 -13.93 3.67 -7.09
C TYR A 114 -13.25 4.62 -6.08
N ALA A 115 -13.18 4.23 -4.80
CA ALA A 115 -12.46 4.98 -3.79
C ALA A 115 -10.99 5.14 -4.13
N GLN A 116 -10.32 4.12 -4.68
CA GLN A 116 -8.93 4.28 -5.13
C GLN A 116 -8.76 5.37 -6.20
N ALA A 117 -9.76 5.58 -7.06
CA ALA A 117 -9.71 6.63 -8.07
C ALA A 117 -9.97 8.03 -7.46
N ILE A 118 -10.70 8.08 -6.35
CA ILE A 118 -11.21 9.32 -5.74
C ILE A 118 -10.34 9.80 -4.58
N VAL A 119 -9.77 8.87 -3.84
CA VAL A 119 -8.93 9.10 -2.67
C VAL A 119 -7.61 9.68 -3.15
N SER A 120 -7.49 11.00 -3.02
CA SER A 120 -6.31 11.75 -3.41
C SER A 120 -5.20 11.70 -2.35
N GLN A 121 -5.53 11.29 -1.11
CA GLN A 121 -4.60 11.27 0.02
C GLN A 121 -4.22 9.84 0.45
N PRO A 122 -2.92 9.52 0.63
CA PRO A 122 -2.48 8.19 1.08
C PRO A 122 -3.17 7.69 2.36
N GLY A 123 -3.40 8.57 3.33
CA GLY A 123 -4.02 8.20 4.60
C GLY A 123 -5.53 7.97 4.53
N GLU A 124 -6.22 8.49 3.51
CA GLU A 124 -7.66 8.28 3.35
C GLU A 124 -7.96 6.83 2.93
N TRP A 125 -7.07 6.22 2.16
CA TRP A 125 -7.22 4.84 1.74
C TRP A 125 -7.00 3.86 2.89
N GLU A 126 -5.98 4.13 3.71
CA GLU A 126 -5.70 3.37 4.93
C GLU A 126 -6.86 3.46 5.93
N ASP A 127 -7.47 4.65 6.08
CA ASP A 127 -8.65 4.83 6.92
C ASP A 127 -9.84 4.04 6.38
N LEU A 128 -10.06 4.03 5.06
CA LEU A 128 -11.16 3.28 4.47
C LEU A 128 -11.01 1.77 4.71
N ILE A 129 -9.80 1.23 4.51
CA ILE A 129 -9.51 -0.17 4.83
C ILE A 129 -9.71 -0.42 6.34
N SER A 130 -9.17 0.45 7.18
CA SER A 130 -9.27 0.34 8.64
C SER A 130 -10.73 0.39 9.12
N MET A 131 -11.57 1.20 8.48
CA MET A 131 -13.02 1.24 8.70
C MET A 131 -13.69 -0.08 8.33
N MET A 132 -13.34 -0.65 7.18
CA MET A 132 -13.93 -1.91 6.70
C MET A 132 -13.49 -3.11 7.54
N GLU A 133 -12.28 -3.06 8.10
CA GLU A 133 -11.68 -4.10 8.96
C GLU A 133 -11.89 -3.86 10.47
N ALA A 134 -12.59 -2.78 10.85
CA ALA A 134 -12.82 -2.45 12.24
C ALA A 134 -13.57 -3.59 12.95
N LYS A 135 -13.16 -3.90 14.19
CA LYS A 135 -13.78 -4.96 15.00
C LYS A 135 -15.17 -4.60 15.49
N ASP A 136 -15.47 -3.31 15.60
CA ASP A 136 -16.74 -2.78 16.06
C ASP A 136 -17.21 -1.58 15.22
N ASN A 137 -18.52 -1.31 15.29
CA ASN A 137 -19.13 -0.17 14.61
C ASN A 137 -18.65 1.16 15.20
N ARG A 138 -18.23 1.17 16.46
CA ARG A 138 -17.80 2.39 17.15
C ARG A 138 -16.51 2.94 16.56
N GLY A 139 -15.50 2.09 16.39
CA GLY A 139 -14.25 2.45 15.73
C GLY A 139 -14.49 2.88 14.28
N ALA A 140 -15.32 2.12 13.54
CA ALA A 140 -15.69 2.46 12.17
C ALA A 140 -16.40 3.82 12.06
N ALA A 141 -17.35 4.12 12.96
CA ALA A 141 -18.10 5.37 12.95
C ALA A 141 -17.19 6.58 13.24
N LEU A 142 -16.26 6.46 14.20
CA LEU A 142 -15.30 7.54 14.48
C LEU A 142 -14.39 7.80 13.28
N MET A 143 -13.85 6.74 12.67
CA MET A 143 -13.03 6.86 11.47
C MET A 143 -13.82 7.44 10.29
N ALA A 144 -15.09 7.07 10.13
CA ALA A 144 -15.96 7.58 9.07
C ALA A 144 -16.19 9.08 9.17
N LEU A 145 -16.49 9.58 10.37
CA LEU A 145 -16.66 11.02 10.58
C LEU A 145 -15.35 11.78 10.31
N GLY A 146 -14.22 11.24 10.77
CA GLY A 146 -12.90 11.81 10.48
C GLY A 146 -12.60 11.84 8.98
N TYR A 147 -12.89 10.75 8.27
CA TYR A 147 -12.68 10.60 6.82
C TYR A 147 -13.49 11.60 6.00
N VAL A 148 -14.79 11.75 6.31
CA VAL A 148 -15.68 12.67 5.58
C VAL A 148 -15.27 14.14 5.80
N CYS A 149 -14.73 14.48 6.97
CA CYS A 149 -14.25 15.84 7.28
C CYS A 149 -12.86 16.19 6.69
N ARG A 150 -12.20 15.25 5.98
CA ARG A 150 -10.87 15.50 5.40
C ARG A 150 -10.91 16.27 4.07
N PRO A 151 -9.82 16.96 3.72
CA PRO A 151 -9.75 17.69 2.46
C PRO A 151 -9.79 16.83 1.21
N ILE A 152 -10.71 17.17 0.31
CA ILE A 152 -10.94 16.43 -0.94
C ILE A 152 -9.80 16.67 -1.95
N PHE A 153 -9.35 17.92 -2.08
CA PHE A 153 -8.27 18.30 -2.99
C PHE A 153 -7.26 19.17 -2.27
N ARG A 154 -5.96 18.98 -2.56
CA ARG A 154 -4.88 19.83 -2.02
C ARG A 154 -4.94 21.27 -2.54
N GLU A 155 -5.35 21.43 -3.80
CA GLU A 155 -5.34 22.72 -4.52
C GLU A 155 -6.57 23.57 -4.24
N HIS A 156 -7.66 22.94 -3.83
CA HIS A 156 -8.79 23.67 -3.28
C HIS A 156 -8.50 23.94 -1.81
N SER A 157 -8.20 25.21 -1.51
CA SER A 157 -8.34 25.79 -0.18
C SER A 157 -9.79 25.77 0.31
N MET A 158 -10.58 24.75 -0.05
CA MET A 158 -11.88 24.51 0.52
C MET A 158 -11.64 24.04 1.95
N PRO A 159 -12.11 24.78 2.96
CA PRO A 159 -12.12 24.26 4.32
C PRO A 159 -13.05 23.05 4.34
N THR A 160 -12.48 21.87 4.29
CA THR A 160 -13.21 20.59 4.24
C THR A 160 -13.77 20.15 5.57
N ALA A 161 -13.75 21.06 6.53
CA ALA A 161 -14.66 21.03 7.63
C ALA A 161 -16.12 21.10 7.15
N PHE A 162 -16.45 21.68 6.01
CA PHE A 162 -17.84 22.05 5.75
C PHE A 162 -18.66 21.00 4.98
N ILE A 163 -19.69 20.43 5.61
CA ILE A 163 -20.70 19.55 5.00
C ILE A 163 -22.05 20.28 4.94
N LYS A 164 -22.75 20.16 3.81
CA LYS A 164 -24.07 20.76 3.61
C LYS A 164 -25.14 20.12 4.51
N LYS A 165 -25.94 20.94 5.19
CA LYS A 165 -26.99 20.49 6.14
C LYS A 165 -27.98 19.52 5.56
N ASP A 166 -28.55 19.88 4.41
CA ASP A 166 -29.57 19.08 3.76
C ASP A 166 -29.02 17.70 3.38
N ARG A 167 -27.71 17.61 3.10
CA ARG A 167 -27.06 16.34 2.75
C ARG A 167 -26.90 15.42 3.95
N ILE A 168 -26.57 15.95 5.13
CA ILE A 168 -26.56 15.15 6.36
C ILE A 168 -27.96 14.62 6.63
N LYS A 169 -29.00 15.46 6.52
CA LYS A 169 -30.40 15.01 6.66
C LYS A 169 -30.77 13.94 5.64
N GLU A 170 -30.32 14.06 4.40
CA GLU A 170 -30.62 13.06 3.38
C GLU A 170 -29.90 11.73 3.62
N LEU A 171 -28.61 11.78 3.95
CA LEU A 171 -27.79 10.60 4.24
C LEU A 171 -28.19 9.91 5.55
N MET A 172 -28.67 10.70 6.51
CA MET A 172 -28.95 10.26 7.88
C MET A 172 -30.45 10.31 8.22
N GLY A 173 -31.35 10.56 7.27
CA GLY A 173 -32.80 10.73 7.48
C GLY A 173 -33.17 11.98 8.31
N ASP A 174 -34.46 12.36 8.27
CA ASP A 174 -34.99 13.55 8.95
C ASP A 174 -34.80 13.53 10.48
N GLU A 175 -34.68 12.35 11.07
CA GLU A 175 -34.47 12.16 12.51
C GLU A 175 -33.07 12.59 13.00
N ALA A 176 -32.10 12.77 12.10
CA ALA A 176 -30.77 13.27 12.45
C ALA A 176 -30.73 14.79 12.69
N GLY A 177 -31.87 15.48 12.60
CA GLY A 177 -32.03 16.91 12.87
C GLY A 177 -31.85 17.26 14.35
N SER A 178 -30.63 17.14 14.87
CA SER A 178 -30.23 17.71 16.15
C SER A 178 -30.42 19.24 16.16
N THR A 179 -30.78 19.81 17.31
CA THR A 179 -30.80 21.26 17.56
C THR A 179 -29.45 21.95 17.33
N SER A 180 -28.33 21.21 17.32
CA SER A 180 -27.00 21.72 16.98
C SER A 180 -26.83 22.06 15.49
N LEU A 181 -27.65 21.50 14.60
CA LEU A 181 -27.63 21.81 13.15
C LEU A 181 -28.40 23.09 12.82
N ALA A 182 -28.99 23.78 13.82
CA ALA A 182 -29.80 24.99 13.66
C ALA A 182 -29.00 26.27 13.33
N SER A 183 -27.72 26.16 12.97
CA SER A 183 -26.94 27.33 12.54
C SER A 183 -27.62 28.04 11.33
N PRO A 184 -27.47 29.36 11.17
CA PRO A 184 -28.00 30.06 9.99
C PRO A 184 -27.27 29.69 8.68
N ASN A 185 -26.10 29.03 8.76
CA ASN A 185 -25.28 28.72 7.60
C ASN A 185 -25.73 27.42 6.91
N GLU A 186 -25.59 27.35 5.59
CA GLU A 186 -25.95 26.18 4.78
C GLU A 186 -24.98 25.00 4.99
N TYR A 187 -23.75 25.29 5.41
CA TYR A 187 -22.70 24.32 5.70
C TYR A 187 -22.37 24.23 7.20
N ILE A 188 -21.96 23.03 7.64
CA ILE A 188 -21.58 22.70 9.02
C ILE A 188 -20.12 22.31 9.06
N SER A 189 -19.34 22.91 9.96
CA SER A 189 -17.92 22.57 10.12
C SER A 189 -17.73 21.14 10.65
N GLY A 190 -16.57 20.55 10.39
CA GLY A 190 -16.27 19.15 10.70
C GLY A 190 -16.23 18.97 12.20
N ASP A 191 -15.75 19.98 12.92
CA ASP A 191 -15.80 20.04 14.39
C ASP A 191 -17.24 20.01 14.90
N THR A 192 -18.17 20.70 14.24
CA THR A 192 -19.59 20.72 14.62
C THR A 192 -20.25 19.39 14.28
N LEU A 193 -19.89 18.75 13.16
CA LEU A 193 -20.34 17.41 12.81
C LEU A 193 -19.82 16.37 13.80
N LEU A 194 -18.55 16.43 14.17
CA LEU A 194 -17.90 15.55 15.13
C LEU A 194 -18.48 15.72 16.54
N ALA A 195 -18.95 16.93 16.88
CA ALA A 195 -19.65 17.21 18.12
C ALA A 195 -21.12 16.76 18.11
N ASP A 196 -21.69 16.41 16.94
CA ASP A 196 -23.07 15.97 16.83
C ASP A 196 -23.20 14.47 17.13
N ASN A 197 -23.62 14.17 18.36
CA ASN A 197 -23.88 12.80 18.80
C ASN A 197 -24.96 12.09 17.97
N ALA A 198 -25.89 12.80 17.32
CA ALA A 198 -26.98 12.14 16.60
C ALA A 198 -26.47 11.38 15.36
N VAL A 199 -25.56 11.99 14.61
CA VAL A 199 -24.92 11.36 13.44
C VAL A 199 -24.12 10.14 13.88
N PHE A 200 -23.33 10.29 14.95
CA PHE A 200 -22.53 9.20 15.51
C PHE A 200 -23.39 8.02 15.99
N GLU A 201 -24.44 8.28 16.78
CA GLU A 201 -25.36 7.27 17.29
C GLU A 201 -26.09 6.51 16.18
N LYS A 202 -26.40 7.18 15.06
CA LYS A 202 -27.00 6.51 13.92
C LYS A 202 -26.01 5.63 13.17
N LEU A 203 -24.74 6.03 13.03
CA LEU A 203 -23.69 5.18 12.47
C LEU A 203 -23.42 3.96 13.35
N LEU A 204 -23.46 4.11 14.68
CA LEU A 204 -23.31 3.01 15.63
C LEU A 204 -24.37 1.91 15.44
N LYS A 205 -25.60 2.31 15.11
CA LYS A 205 -26.74 1.42 14.85
C LYS A 205 -26.70 0.75 13.46
N SER A 206 -25.71 1.04 12.62
CA SER A 206 -25.52 0.37 11.34
C SER A 206 -25.22 -1.12 11.53
N ASP A 207 -25.59 -1.97 10.58
CA ASP A 207 -25.45 -3.42 10.75
C ASP A 207 -24.00 -3.92 10.68
N SER A 208 -23.08 -3.15 10.06
CA SER A 208 -21.68 -3.54 9.96
C SER A 208 -20.69 -2.38 9.72
N PRO A 209 -19.40 -2.55 10.07
CA PRO A 209 -18.34 -1.62 9.73
C PRO A 209 -18.20 -1.35 8.22
N LYS A 210 -18.41 -2.39 7.40
CA LYS A 210 -18.40 -2.27 5.93
C LYS A 210 -19.51 -1.33 5.43
N ARG A 211 -20.71 -1.38 6.02
CA ARG A 211 -21.79 -0.43 5.70
C ARG A 211 -21.43 0.99 6.09
N ILE A 212 -20.77 1.19 7.23
CA ILE A 212 -20.28 2.50 7.67
C ILE A 212 -19.22 3.04 6.70
N ALA A 213 -18.28 2.20 6.26
CA ALA A 213 -17.26 2.59 5.27
C ALA A 213 -17.90 2.95 3.90
N THR A 214 -18.87 2.16 3.44
CA THR A 214 -19.64 2.47 2.23
C THR A 214 -20.37 3.81 2.36
N TRP A 215 -20.99 4.07 3.51
CA TRP A 215 -21.62 5.36 3.79
C TRP A 215 -20.60 6.51 3.75
N ALA A 216 -19.46 6.37 4.41
CA ALA A 216 -18.42 7.40 4.46
C ALA A 216 -17.91 7.73 3.05
N MET A 217 -17.74 6.71 2.22
CA MET A 217 -17.32 6.89 0.84
C MET A 217 -18.39 7.54 -0.03
N LEU A 218 -19.65 7.14 0.10
CA LEU A 218 -20.76 7.79 -0.61
C LEU A 218 -20.90 9.26 -0.19
N ALA A 219 -20.76 9.56 1.10
CA ALA A 219 -20.77 10.93 1.61
C ALA A 219 -19.60 11.75 1.02
N LYS A 220 -18.41 11.16 0.92
CA LYS A 220 -17.24 11.82 0.31
C LYS A 220 -17.43 12.06 -1.19
N LEU A 221 -17.99 11.08 -1.90
CA LEU A 221 -18.40 11.20 -3.30
C LEU A 221 -19.40 12.34 -3.48
N ASP A 222 -20.40 12.43 -2.62
CA ASP A 222 -21.37 13.51 -2.69
C ASP A 222 -20.71 14.87 -2.50
N LEU A 223 -19.79 15.00 -1.53
CA LEU A 223 -19.03 16.25 -1.34
C LEU A 223 -18.19 16.61 -2.57
N LEU A 224 -17.63 15.62 -3.26
CA LEU A 224 -16.93 15.80 -4.53
C LEU A 224 -17.87 16.33 -5.62
N PHE A 225 -19.04 15.73 -5.78
CA PHE A 225 -20.03 16.21 -6.75
C PHE A 225 -20.56 17.60 -6.41
N ASP A 226 -20.81 17.88 -5.13
CA ASP A 226 -21.21 19.22 -4.65
C ASP A 226 -20.13 20.27 -4.95
N SER A 227 -18.86 19.91 -4.79
CA SER A 227 -17.73 20.79 -5.15
C SER A 227 -17.69 21.11 -6.64
N ALA A 228 -18.24 20.23 -7.48
CA ALA A 228 -18.46 20.45 -8.91
C ALA A 228 -19.80 21.15 -9.22
N GLY A 229 -20.66 21.37 -8.22
CA GLY A 229 -22.02 21.91 -8.36
C GLY A 229 -23.06 20.92 -8.84
N ILE A 230 -22.87 19.64 -8.54
CA ILE A 230 -23.64 18.57 -9.13
C ILE A 230 -24.41 17.88 -8.02
N SER A 231 -25.67 18.29 -7.83
CA SER A 231 -26.58 17.58 -6.92
C SER A 231 -26.99 16.26 -7.55
N LEU A 232 -26.73 15.16 -6.85
CA LEU A 232 -27.11 13.82 -7.29
C LEU A 232 -28.57 13.47 -7.03
N MET A 233 -29.21 14.15 -6.07
CA MET A 233 -30.47 13.70 -5.46
C MET A 233 -31.55 14.79 -5.39
N GLY A 234 -31.43 15.88 -6.16
CA GLY A 234 -32.55 16.79 -6.42
C GLY A 234 -32.25 18.28 -6.20
N ALA A 235 -33.18 19.08 -6.72
CA ALA A 235 -33.12 20.50 -7.06
C ALA A 235 -32.26 20.82 -8.29
N ASP A 236 -32.93 21.12 -9.40
CA ASP A 236 -32.35 21.67 -10.62
C ASP A 236 -31.68 23.03 -10.32
N ASN A 237 -30.47 23.24 -10.88
CA ASN A 237 -29.72 24.50 -10.86
C ASN A 237 -29.16 24.98 -9.50
N LYS A 238 -28.54 24.10 -8.72
CA LYS A 238 -27.63 24.58 -7.66
C LYS A 238 -26.27 24.89 -8.28
N GLN A 239 -25.88 26.17 -8.26
CA GLN A 239 -24.52 26.56 -8.65
C GLN A 239 -23.51 25.86 -7.75
N ALA A 240 -22.38 25.45 -8.34
CA ALA A 240 -21.23 24.94 -7.59
C ALA A 240 -20.83 25.98 -6.56
N GLN A 241 -20.77 25.60 -5.29
CA GLN A 241 -20.49 26.51 -4.19
C GLN A 241 -19.34 25.96 -3.35
N ILE A 242 -18.37 26.83 -3.06
CA ILE A 242 -17.38 26.58 -2.02
C ILE A 242 -17.82 27.22 -0.72
N PRO A 243 -17.54 26.60 0.44
CA PRO A 243 -17.72 27.25 1.72
C PRO A 243 -16.71 28.40 1.84
N GLY A 244 -17.23 29.62 2.04
CA GLY A 244 -16.47 30.78 2.45
C GLY A 244 -15.87 30.60 3.84
N SER A 245 -14.97 31.50 4.23
CA SER A 245 -14.33 31.47 5.56
C SER A 245 -15.33 31.55 6.72
N ASP A 246 -16.51 32.11 6.46
CA ASP A 246 -17.64 32.24 7.37
C ASP A 246 -18.67 31.10 7.26
N GLY A 247 -18.43 30.12 6.37
CA GLY A 247 -19.35 29.03 6.05
C GLY A 247 -20.47 29.42 5.09
N ALA A 248 -20.45 30.63 4.52
CA ALA A 248 -21.39 31.04 3.48
C ALA A 248 -21.07 30.36 2.14
N ALA A 249 -22.08 30.05 1.35
CA ALA A 249 -21.91 29.52 0.01
C ALA A 249 -21.36 30.59 -0.95
N ILE A 250 -20.18 30.37 -1.53
CA ILE A 250 -19.61 31.23 -2.58
C ILE A 250 -19.67 30.48 -3.91
N PRO A 251 -20.32 30.99 -4.96
CA PRO A 251 -20.36 30.33 -6.24
C PRO A 251 -18.95 30.20 -6.84
N LEU A 252 -18.59 29.01 -7.33
CA LEU A 252 -17.33 28.81 -8.06
C LEU A 252 -17.36 29.58 -9.37
N ASP A 253 -16.20 30.11 -9.75
CA ASP A 253 -16.06 30.67 -11.09
C ASP A 253 -16.25 29.57 -12.17
N PRO A 254 -16.81 29.90 -13.34
CA PRO A 254 -17.09 28.91 -14.38
C PRO A 254 -15.86 28.11 -14.85
N ARG A 255 -14.65 28.70 -14.82
CA ARG A 255 -13.44 28.01 -15.27
C ARG A 255 -12.99 26.96 -14.26
N THR A 256 -13.02 27.30 -12.97
CA THR A 256 -12.71 26.35 -11.91
C THR A 256 -13.76 25.25 -11.89
N ARG A 257 -15.05 25.58 -12.04
CA ARG A 257 -16.11 24.57 -12.13
C ARG A 257 -15.82 23.59 -13.28
N LYS A 258 -15.48 24.09 -14.46
CA LYS A 258 -15.10 23.28 -15.62
C LYS A 258 -13.93 22.35 -15.33
N LEU A 259 -12.89 22.84 -14.65
CA LEU A 259 -11.73 22.03 -14.27
C LEU A 259 -12.10 20.93 -13.26
N VAL A 260 -12.93 21.25 -12.27
CA VAL A 260 -13.40 20.27 -11.28
C VAL A 260 -14.25 19.20 -11.96
N THR A 261 -15.19 19.59 -12.82
CA THR A 261 -16.02 18.68 -13.61
C THR A 261 -15.15 17.80 -14.52
N ALA A 262 -14.15 18.38 -15.19
CA ALA A 262 -13.18 17.67 -16.02
C ALA A 262 -12.42 16.60 -15.23
N ARG A 263 -11.89 16.99 -14.07
CA ARG A 263 -11.14 16.10 -13.19
C ARG A 263 -12.00 14.97 -12.67
N LEU A 264 -13.20 15.28 -12.21
CA LEU A 264 -14.14 14.30 -11.69
C LEU A 264 -14.59 13.31 -12.78
N LEU A 265 -14.90 13.78 -13.98
CA LEU A 265 -15.19 12.88 -15.10
C LEU A 265 -13.99 12.03 -15.52
N THR A 266 -12.76 12.56 -15.38
CA THR A 266 -11.52 11.80 -15.65
C THR A 266 -11.34 10.68 -14.62
N ILE A 267 -11.46 11.00 -13.34
CA ILE A 267 -11.39 10.05 -12.23
C ILE A 267 -12.45 8.94 -12.39
N LEU A 268 -13.71 9.32 -12.61
CA LEU A 268 -14.82 8.36 -12.70
C LEU A 268 -14.84 7.60 -14.03
N GLY A 269 -14.44 8.24 -15.12
CA GLY A 269 -14.41 7.65 -16.45
C GLY A 269 -13.31 6.61 -16.64
N LEU A 270 -12.15 6.82 -16.01
CA LEU A 270 -11.02 5.89 -16.01
C LEU A 270 -11.16 4.76 -15.01
N ALA A 271 -12.04 4.88 -14.02
CA ALA A 271 -12.37 3.81 -13.10
C ALA A 271 -13.19 2.70 -13.81
N GLY A 272 -12.49 1.73 -14.43
CA GLY A 272 -13.07 0.48 -14.94
C GLY A 272 -12.47 -0.04 -16.26
N ASP A 273 -12.80 -1.28 -16.63
CA ASP A 273 -12.17 -2.05 -17.72
C ASP A 273 -12.42 -1.53 -19.16
N GLN A 274 -13.28 -0.52 -19.36
CA GLN A 274 -13.60 0.04 -20.69
C GLN A 274 -13.03 1.45 -20.90
N ALA A 275 -11.72 1.61 -20.70
CA ALA A 275 -11.09 2.92 -20.68
C ALA A 275 -11.09 3.65 -22.05
N SER A 276 -10.88 2.95 -23.18
CA SER A 276 -10.64 3.63 -24.48
C SER A 276 -11.85 4.43 -25.00
N ASP A 277 -13.02 3.82 -25.04
CA ASP A 277 -14.23 4.45 -25.59
C ASP A 277 -14.74 5.55 -24.65
N LYS A 278 -14.58 5.33 -23.34
CA LYS A 278 -14.89 6.32 -22.31
C LYS A 278 -13.98 7.53 -22.39
N ILE A 279 -12.69 7.37 -22.68
CA ILE A 279 -11.75 8.49 -22.84
C ILE A 279 -12.17 9.35 -24.05
N ASN A 280 -12.52 8.76 -25.18
CA ASN A 280 -12.95 9.54 -26.35
C ASN A 280 -14.23 10.35 -26.05
N ARG A 281 -15.21 9.72 -25.38
CA ARG A 281 -16.43 10.43 -24.93
C ARG A 281 -16.09 11.54 -23.94
N LEU A 282 -15.22 11.26 -22.97
CA LEU A 282 -14.77 12.20 -21.95
C LEU A 282 -14.09 13.42 -22.55
N VAL A 283 -13.10 13.23 -23.43
CA VAL A 283 -12.38 14.30 -24.10
C VAL A 283 -13.33 15.16 -24.92
N SER A 284 -14.35 14.55 -25.53
CA SER A 284 -15.37 15.27 -26.31
C SER A 284 -16.34 16.07 -25.43
N VAL A 285 -16.70 15.55 -24.24
CA VAL A 285 -17.58 16.24 -23.27
C VAL A 285 -16.85 17.41 -22.62
N VAL A 286 -15.62 17.17 -22.14
CA VAL A 286 -14.86 18.12 -21.34
C VAL A 286 -14.09 19.12 -22.21
N GLY A 287 -13.72 18.70 -23.42
CA GLY A 287 -12.80 19.40 -24.30
C GLY A 287 -11.35 18.99 -24.03
N PRO A 288 -10.51 18.86 -25.07
CA PRO A 288 -9.11 18.45 -24.93
C PRO A 288 -8.30 19.40 -24.06
N ARG A 289 -8.63 20.71 -24.03
CA ARG A 289 -7.92 21.68 -23.18
C ARG A 289 -8.13 21.41 -21.70
N ALA A 290 -9.38 21.34 -21.26
CA ALA A 290 -9.71 21.10 -19.87
C ALA A 290 -9.30 19.68 -19.44
N PHE A 291 -9.40 18.70 -20.36
CA PHE A 291 -8.91 17.35 -20.12
C PHE A 291 -7.40 17.29 -19.91
N LEU A 292 -6.60 17.97 -20.75
CA LEU A 292 -5.14 18.03 -20.57
C LEU A 292 -4.75 18.68 -19.24
N VAL A 293 -5.37 19.80 -18.88
CA VAL A 293 -5.09 20.47 -17.59
C VAL A 293 -5.49 19.57 -16.41
N ALA A 294 -6.64 18.89 -16.49
CA ALA A 294 -7.04 17.92 -15.46
C ALA A 294 -6.05 16.75 -15.37
N MET A 295 -5.51 16.28 -16.49
CA MET A 295 -4.52 15.20 -16.51
C MET A 295 -3.15 15.64 -16.00
N GLU A 296 -2.72 16.87 -16.27
CA GLU A 296 -1.51 17.44 -15.69
C GLU A 296 -1.63 17.60 -14.18
N ALA A 297 -2.79 18.07 -13.68
CA ALA A 297 -3.08 18.16 -12.25
C ALA A 297 -3.09 16.78 -11.59
N GLU A 298 -3.75 15.79 -12.20
CA GLU A 298 -3.76 14.42 -11.69
C GLU A 298 -2.36 13.79 -11.71
N ALA A 299 -1.56 14.04 -12.75
CA ALA A 299 -0.17 13.59 -12.80
C ALA A 299 0.70 14.27 -11.73
N ALA A 300 0.45 15.55 -11.41
CA ALA A 300 1.12 16.24 -10.33
C ALA A 300 0.76 15.64 -8.95
N ASP A 301 -0.52 15.35 -8.73
CA ASP A 301 -1.00 14.70 -7.52
C ASP A 301 -0.43 13.28 -7.37
N MET A 302 -0.35 12.49 -8.45
CA MET A 302 0.28 11.17 -8.44
C MET A 302 1.78 11.22 -8.11
N ARG A 303 2.51 12.24 -8.60
CA ARG A 303 3.93 12.44 -8.21
C ARG A 303 4.06 12.81 -6.74
N ALA A 304 3.18 13.67 -6.25
CA ALA A 304 3.18 14.08 -4.85
C ALA A 304 2.80 12.91 -3.92
N LEU A 305 1.87 12.06 -4.37
CA LEU A 305 1.48 10.81 -3.71
C LEU A 305 2.65 9.82 -3.68
N ASN A 306 3.35 9.62 -4.80
CA ASN A 306 4.52 8.75 -4.86
C ASN A 306 5.63 9.21 -3.89
N THR A 307 5.87 10.52 -3.81
CA THR A 307 6.85 11.11 -2.88
C THR A 307 6.47 10.83 -1.41
N GLU A 308 5.19 10.96 -1.07
CA GLU A 308 4.68 10.65 0.28
C GLU A 308 4.77 9.13 0.59
N ILE A 309 4.48 8.26 -0.38
CA ILE A 309 4.65 6.81 -0.23
C ILE A 309 6.12 6.47 0.06
N GLU A 310 7.05 7.01 -0.72
CA GLU A 310 8.49 6.80 -0.52
C GLU A 310 8.94 7.25 0.88
N TYR A 311 8.45 8.42 1.32
CA TYR A 311 8.72 8.94 2.65
C TYR A 311 8.17 8.01 3.76
N ARG A 312 6.92 7.57 3.66
CA ARG A 312 6.30 6.65 4.62
C ARG A 312 6.98 5.28 4.63
N LEU A 313 7.37 4.76 3.46
CA LEU A 313 8.09 3.50 3.34
C LEU A 313 9.43 3.59 4.05
N LYS A 314 10.17 4.69 3.84
CA LYS A 314 11.43 4.95 4.55
C LYS A 314 11.23 5.02 6.06
N GLN A 315 10.23 5.77 6.54
CA GLN A 315 9.92 5.82 7.98
C GLN A 315 9.54 4.44 8.55
N SER A 316 8.75 3.67 7.80
CA SER A 316 8.35 2.32 8.19
C SER A 316 9.56 1.38 8.29
N MET A 317 10.47 1.43 7.32
CA MET A 317 11.74 0.69 7.36
C MET A 317 12.61 1.11 8.54
N GLU A 318 12.74 2.42 8.82
CA GLU A 318 13.48 2.91 9.98
C GLU A 318 12.88 2.41 11.30
N ARG A 319 11.55 2.44 11.45
CA ARG A 319 10.86 1.89 12.63
C ARG A 319 11.03 0.38 12.73
N PHE A 320 10.97 -0.34 11.61
CA PHE A 320 11.18 -1.78 11.57
C PHE A 320 12.60 -2.14 12.02
N VAL A 321 13.61 -1.46 11.46
CA VAL A 321 15.01 -1.63 11.85
C VAL A 321 15.20 -1.30 13.33
N GLN A 322 14.64 -0.20 13.82
CA GLN A 322 14.71 0.15 15.24
C GLN A 322 14.11 -0.95 16.12
N ARG A 323 12.90 -1.44 15.81
CA ARG A 323 12.21 -2.48 16.58
C ARG A 323 12.93 -3.83 16.56
N HIS A 324 13.49 -4.21 15.42
CA HIS A 324 14.04 -5.55 15.23
C HIS A 324 15.57 -5.61 15.30
N SER A 325 16.27 -4.48 15.42
CA SER A 325 17.74 -4.45 15.53
C SER A 325 18.26 -5.31 16.69
N ALA A 326 17.64 -5.21 17.87
CA ALA A 326 18.00 -6.02 19.03
C ALA A 326 17.82 -7.52 18.77
N THR A 327 16.69 -7.91 18.16
CA THR A 327 16.41 -9.30 17.79
C THR A 327 17.38 -9.83 16.72
N ILE A 328 17.75 -8.99 15.74
CA ILE A 328 18.73 -9.36 14.71
C ILE A 328 20.12 -9.59 15.36
N GLU A 329 20.52 -8.74 16.29
CA GLU A 329 21.77 -8.93 17.02
C GLU A 329 21.74 -10.16 17.94
N GLU A 330 20.60 -10.47 18.56
CA GLU A 330 20.40 -11.70 19.33
C GLU A 330 20.54 -12.94 18.44
N ILE A 331 19.88 -12.98 17.27
CA ILE A 331 20.00 -14.07 16.30
C ILE A 331 21.46 -14.24 15.85
N ARG A 332 22.16 -13.13 15.57
CA ARG A 332 23.60 -13.16 15.24
C ARG A 332 24.45 -13.68 16.40
N GLY A 333 24.09 -13.37 17.64
CA GLY A 333 24.72 -13.91 18.83
C GLY A 333 24.58 -15.43 18.92
N LEU A 334 23.35 -15.92 18.74
CA LEU A 334 23.04 -17.36 18.75
C LEU A 334 23.74 -18.12 17.61
N ASP A 335 23.87 -17.52 16.42
CA ASP A 335 24.59 -18.11 15.29
C ASP A 335 26.10 -18.27 15.58
N ARG A 336 26.72 -17.27 16.23
CA ARG A 336 28.11 -17.36 16.69
C ARG A 336 28.28 -18.44 17.75
N GLU A 337 27.34 -18.55 18.69
CA GLU A 337 27.38 -19.58 19.73
C GLU A 337 27.22 -20.99 19.12
N HIS A 338 26.30 -21.16 18.18
CA HIS A 338 26.12 -22.40 17.44
C HIS A 338 27.39 -22.80 16.67
N THR A 339 28.02 -21.85 15.97
CA THR A 339 29.29 -22.08 15.25
C THR A 339 30.41 -22.48 16.20
N ARG A 340 30.50 -21.86 17.38
CA ARG A 340 31.45 -22.22 18.42
C ARG A 340 31.20 -23.65 18.93
N LEU A 341 29.96 -23.98 19.27
CA LEU A 341 29.60 -25.32 19.75
C LEU A 341 29.86 -26.42 18.70
N GLN A 342 29.65 -26.13 17.41
CA GLN A 342 30.03 -27.05 16.33
C GLN A 342 31.54 -27.30 16.29
N THR A 343 32.35 -26.25 16.50
CA THR A 343 33.80 -26.36 16.56
C THR A 343 34.23 -27.22 17.76
N ASP A 344 33.71 -26.92 18.94
CA ASP A 344 33.97 -27.67 20.18
C ASP A 344 33.58 -29.15 20.02
N LEU A 345 32.42 -29.43 19.41
CA LEU A 345 31.96 -30.79 19.15
C LEU A 345 32.91 -31.52 18.18
N SER A 346 33.40 -30.83 17.16
CA SER A 346 34.37 -31.40 16.21
C SER A 346 35.69 -31.75 16.90
N ASP A 347 36.19 -30.89 17.79
CA ASP A 347 37.40 -31.13 18.56
C ASP A 347 37.23 -32.33 19.50
N ILE A 348 36.11 -32.38 20.25
CA ILE A 348 35.78 -33.52 21.10
C ILE A 348 35.74 -34.81 20.29
N LYS A 349 35.14 -34.79 19.09
CA LYS A 349 35.11 -35.95 18.20
C LYS A 349 36.51 -36.38 17.79
N THR A 350 37.39 -35.46 17.43
CA THR A 350 38.79 -35.81 17.10
C THR A 350 39.55 -36.41 18.29
N LEU A 351 39.29 -35.94 19.51
CA LEU A 351 39.88 -36.51 20.73
C LEU A 351 39.34 -37.92 21.00
N LEU A 352 38.05 -38.13 20.80
CA LEU A 352 37.41 -39.43 20.96
C LEU A 352 37.95 -40.45 19.95
N ASP A 353 38.13 -40.03 18.70
CA ASP A 353 38.71 -40.86 17.63
C ASP A 353 40.19 -41.22 17.91
N ARG A 354 40.91 -40.42 18.71
CA ARG A 354 42.29 -40.71 19.14
C ARG A 354 42.38 -41.66 20.34
N GLN A 355 41.33 -41.81 21.16
CA GLN A 355 41.37 -42.66 22.34
C GLN A 355 41.71 -44.13 22.05
N PRO A 356 41.16 -44.79 21.00
CA PRO A 356 41.50 -46.18 20.70
C PRO A 356 42.99 -46.38 20.44
N ALA A 357 43.63 -45.44 19.72
CA ALA A 357 45.07 -45.50 19.45
C ALA A 357 45.90 -45.38 20.74
N LEU A 358 45.53 -44.45 21.64
CA LEU A 358 46.18 -44.29 22.95
C LEU A 358 45.98 -45.52 23.84
N ILE A 359 44.81 -46.16 23.80
CA ILE A 359 44.53 -47.39 24.54
C ILE A 359 45.41 -48.54 24.01
N GLU A 360 45.53 -48.70 22.69
CA GLU A 360 46.41 -49.71 22.09
C GLU A 360 47.90 -49.45 22.38
N GLU A 361 48.34 -48.18 22.37
CA GLU A 361 49.69 -47.82 22.78
C GLU A 361 49.95 -48.17 24.25
N ARG A 362 49.00 -47.87 25.16
CA ARG A 362 49.08 -48.25 26.57
C ARG A 362 49.11 -49.76 26.77
N LYS A 363 48.29 -50.53 26.03
CA LYS A 363 48.34 -52.00 26.06
C LYS A 363 49.71 -52.54 25.64
N LYS A 364 50.31 -51.99 24.57
CA LYS A 364 51.66 -52.35 24.14
C LYS A 364 52.71 -52.03 25.20
N ASN A 365 52.62 -50.85 25.83
CA ASN A 365 53.54 -50.46 26.90
C ASN A 365 53.41 -51.35 28.14
N LEU A 366 52.18 -51.73 28.52
CA LEU A 366 51.93 -52.68 29.61
C LEU A 366 52.50 -54.07 29.28
N ALA A 367 52.27 -54.58 28.07
CA ALA A 367 52.83 -55.87 27.66
C ALA A 367 54.37 -55.87 27.68
N LYS A 368 55.01 -54.75 27.31
CA LYS A 368 56.46 -54.58 27.40
C LYS A 368 56.94 -54.59 28.85
N LEU A 369 56.27 -53.84 29.74
CA LEU A 369 56.60 -53.82 31.18
C LEU A 369 56.42 -55.20 31.83
N GLU A 370 55.38 -55.94 31.48
CA GLU A 370 55.17 -57.31 31.96
C GLU A 370 56.28 -58.26 31.48
N ALA A 371 56.72 -58.13 30.23
CA ALA A 371 57.84 -58.89 29.69
C ALA A 371 59.16 -58.56 30.42
N ASP A 372 59.42 -57.28 30.67
CA ASP A 372 60.61 -56.81 31.40
C ASP A 372 60.59 -57.29 32.86
N LEU A 373 59.43 -57.24 33.53
CA LEU A 373 59.26 -57.79 34.89
C LEU A 373 59.50 -59.30 34.94
N LYS A 374 59.00 -60.04 33.94
CA LYS A 374 59.22 -61.49 33.85
C LYS A 374 60.69 -61.81 33.64
N ARG A 375 61.40 -61.01 32.83
CA ARG A 375 62.84 -61.12 32.62
C ARG A 375 63.63 -60.84 33.91
N LEU A 376 63.35 -59.72 34.58
CA LEU A 376 63.98 -59.37 35.85
C LEU A 376 63.74 -60.43 36.93
N ARG A 377 62.53 -61.00 36.97
CA ARG A 377 62.21 -62.10 37.89
C ARG A 377 63.05 -63.35 37.59
N GLY A 378 63.15 -63.74 36.32
CA GLY A 378 64.00 -64.84 35.88
C GLY A 378 65.48 -64.62 36.21
N ASP A 379 65.99 -63.41 35.98
CA ASP A 379 67.36 -63.03 36.35
C ASP A 379 67.57 -63.09 37.87
N SER A 380 66.58 -62.63 38.66
CA SER A 380 66.62 -62.70 40.13
C SER A 380 66.56 -64.15 40.65
N ASP A 381 65.74 -65.01 40.05
CA ASP A 381 65.64 -66.43 40.39
C ASP A 381 66.96 -67.14 40.06
N GLY A 382 67.59 -66.81 38.92
CA GLY A 382 68.91 -67.30 38.55
C GLY A 382 70.00 -66.87 39.53
N LEU A 383 70.01 -65.59 39.92
CA LEU A 383 70.88 -65.07 40.98
C LEU A 383 70.65 -65.80 42.31
N PHE A 384 69.39 -66.02 42.71
CA PHE A 384 69.05 -66.71 43.93
C PHE A 384 69.51 -68.18 43.93
N GLN A 385 69.33 -68.89 42.81
CA GLN A 385 69.84 -70.25 42.64
C GLN A 385 71.37 -70.29 42.70
N SER A 386 72.06 -69.33 42.07
CA SER A 386 73.52 -69.23 42.13
C SER A 386 74.04 -68.97 43.55
N LEU A 387 73.35 -68.11 44.32
CA LEU A 387 73.63 -67.85 45.74
C LEU A 387 73.39 -69.11 46.58
N GLN A 388 72.29 -69.83 46.34
CA GLN A 388 71.97 -71.06 47.06
C GLN A 388 73.01 -72.17 46.78
N ALA A 389 73.45 -72.30 45.51
CA ALA A 389 74.51 -73.23 45.12
C ALA A 389 75.85 -72.84 45.75
N GLY A 390 76.18 -71.55 45.76
CA GLY A 390 77.35 -71.01 46.47
C GLY A 390 77.33 -71.32 47.96
N ALA A 391 76.17 -71.13 48.62
CA ALA A 391 75.98 -71.45 50.03
C ALA A 391 76.14 -72.96 50.31
N LYS A 392 75.61 -73.84 49.45
CA LYS A 392 75.82 -75.30 49.54
C LYS A 392 77.29 -75.66 49.40
N ASN A 393 78.01 -75.08 48.44
CA ASN A 393 79.44 -75.32 48.25
C ASN A 393 80.28 -74.84 49.45
N LEU A 394 79.94 -73.69 50.03
CA LEU A 394 80.58 -73.21 51.26
C LEU A 394 80.31 -74.15 52.45
N TYR A 395 79.09 -74.66 52.58
CA TYR A 395 78.75 -75.65 53.59
C TYR A 395 79.51 -76.96 53.41
N GLN A 396 79.61 -77.45 52.18
CA GLN A 396 80.36 -78.67 51.86
C GLN A 396 81.86 -78.49 52.17
N ARG A 397 82.47 -77.38 51.74
CA ARG A 397 83.86 -77.06 52.08
C ARG A 397 84.09 -76.98 53.60
N ARG A 398 83.14 -76.40 54.34
CA ARG A 398 83.21 -76.37 55.81
C ARG A 398 83.20 -77.77 56.40
N ARG A 399 82.36 -78.67 55.88
CA ARG A 399 82.30 -80.07 56.29
C ARG A 399 83.58 -80.82 55.95
N ASP A 400 84.13 -80.62 54.76
CA ASP A 400 85.39 -81.22 54.32
C ASP A 400 86.55 -80.75 55.21
N LEU A 401 86.58 -79.45 55.54
CA LEU A 401 87.56 -78.88 56.49
C LEU A 401 87.41 -79.47 57.90
N GLN A 402 86.18 -79.70 58.38
CA GLN A 402 85.96 -80.41 59.64
C GLN A 402 86.48 -81.85 59.59
N GLY A 403 86.25 -82.56 58.48
CA GLY A 403 86.80 -83.89 58.26
C GLY A 403 88.33 -83.91 58.23
N ILE A 404 88.97 -82.90 57.62
CA ILE A 404 90.43 -82.74 57.66
C ILE A 404 90.90 -82.48 59.10
N VAL A 405 90.23 -81.62 59.86
CA VAL A 405 90.56 -81.37 61.27
C VAL A 405 90.45 -82.64 62.12
N GLU A 406 89.41 -83.45 61.91
CA GLU A 406 89.26 -84.77 62.55
C GLU A 406 90.40 -85.72 62.14
N HIS A 407 90.77 -85.76 60.87
CA HIS A 407 91.85 -86.61 60.37
C HIS A 407 93.23 -86.17 60.90
N VAL A 408 93.47 -84.87 61.01
CA VAL A 408 94.67 -84.30 61.65
C VAL A 408 94.70 -84.66 63.14
N SER A 409 93.58 -84.55 63.84
CA SER A 409 93.46 -84.97 65.25
C SER A 409 93.76 -86.47 65.43
N GLN A 410 93.29 -87.33 64.52
CA GLN A 410 93.61 -88.76 64.54
C GLN A 410 95.09 -89.04 64.23
N LEU A 411 95.69 -88.31 63.29
CA LEU A 411 97.12 -88.42 62.98
C LEU A 411 97.99 -87.93 64.14
N GLU A 412 97.63 -86.83 64.80
CA GLU A 412 98.27 -86.38 66.03
C GLU A 412 98.18 -87.43 67.13
N LYS A 413 97.01 -88.07 67.29
CA LYS A 413 96.83 -89.15 68.27
C LYS A 413 97.74 -90.35 67.95
N ARG A 414 97.82 -90.76 66.69
CA ARG A 414 98.75 -91.82 66.24
C ARG A 414 100.22 -91.45 66.39
N ALA A 415 100.58 -90.18 66.17
CA ALA A 415 101.94 -89.70 66.39
C ALA A 415 102.30 -89.76 67.88
N ARG A 416 101.38 -89.36 68.77
CA ARG A 416 101.57 -89.51 70.23
C ARG A 416 101.67 -90.97 70.68
N ASP A 417 100.89 -91.88 70.08
CA ASP A 417 101.00 -93.31 70.36
C ASP A 417 102.35 -93.91 69.88
N LEU A 418 103.00 -93.30 68.89
CA LEU A 418 104.33 -93.69 68.40
C LEU A 418 105.47 -93.08 69.23
N GLU A 419 105.28 -91.90 69.83
CA GLU A 419 106.25 -91.29 70.78
C GLU A 419 106.31 -92.03 72.14
N LEU A 420 105.31 -92.86 72.45
CA LEU A 420 105.24 -93.67 73.68
C LEU A 420 105.80 -95.10 73.53
N ARG A 421 106.40 -95.42 72.38
CA ARG A 421 107.20 -96.64 72.13
C ARG A 421 108.66 -96.29 71.99
#